data_AF-A0A661BTZ1-F1
#
_entry.id   AF-A0A661BTZ1-F1
#
_cell.length_a   1.000
_cell.length_b   1.000
_cell.length_c   1.000
_cell.angle_alpha   90.00
_cell.angle_beta   90.00
_cell.angle_gamma   90.00
#
_symmetry.space_group_name_H-M   'P 1'
#
loop_
_entity.id
_entity.type
_entity.pdbx_description
1 polymer ?
#
loop_
_entity_poly.entity_id
_entity_poly.type
_entity_poly.pdbx_seq_one_letter_code
_entity_poly.pdbx_strand_id
1 'polypeptide(L)'
;MSPVYDLHTHTTASDGELSPKALVVKAKSSGIDVLAITDHDSTEGITEAENEASKQNIKMLPGVELSVTWTDKNFHIVGLGIDPANRKLQASLKETEELREQRAINIGKKLEKIGVTKAYYEARALAGANTLTRSHFARVLIHQGFAADSREVFKKYLVHNKPGFVKTSWVEMESGIKLLKDAGGEAILAHPLRYNITASWLRRFLTAFKESGGIGIEVVTGSSNADEIN
;
A
#
# COMPACT_ATOMS: atom_id res chain seq x y z
N MET A 1 -1.60 1.27 31.18
CA MET A 1 -1.44 0.22 30.16
C MET A 1 -0.47 0.74 29.11
N SER A 2 0.27 -0.15 28.45
CA SER A 2 1.09 0.23 27.30
C SER A 2 0.19 0.64 26.13
N PRO A 3 0.57 1.66 25.34
CA PRO A 3 -0.22 2.08 24.18
C PRO A 3 -0.38 0.94 23.16
N VAL A 4 -1.55 0.87 22.52
CA VAL A 4 -1.85 -0.06 21.42
C VAL A 4 -1.65 0.66 20.08
N TYR A 5 -0.91 0.04 19.18
CA TYR A 5 -0.48 0.62 17.90
C TYR A 5 -1.12 -0.11 16.72
N ASP A 6 -1.50 0.66 15.71
CA ASP A 6 -1.73 0.17 14.35
C ASP A 6 -1.03 1.11 13.37
N LEU A 7 0.09 0.64 12.80
CA LEU A 7 1.02 1.48 12.04
C LEU A 7 0.99 1.23 10.53
N HIS A 8 0.05 0.42 10.04
CA HIS A 8 -0.10 0.15 8.62
C HIS A 8 -1.57 -0.02 8.27
N THR A 9 -2.21 1.09 7.90
CA THR A 9 -3.64 1.11 7.57
C THR A 9 -3.92 1.94 6.31
N HIS A 10 -4.86 1.46 5.51
CA HIS A 10 -5.25 2.12 4.26
C HIS A 10 -6.67 2.67 4.38
N THR A 11 -6.89 3.80 3.73
CA THR A 11 -8.18 4.46 3.62
C THR A 11 -8.67 4.42 2.18
N THR A 12 -9.84 5.00 1.92
CA THR A 12 -10.32 5.22 0.56
C THR A 12 -9.42 6.15 -0.26
N ALA A 13 -8.45 6.85 0.33
CA ALA A 13 -7.44 7.63 -0.40
C ALA A 13 -6.47 6.75 -1.21
N SER A 14 -6.44 5.45 -0.94
CA SER A 14 -5.92 4.45 -1.86
C SER A 14 -6.90 3.30 -2.05
N ASP A 15 -6.71 2.15 -1.40
CA ASP A 15 -7.53 0.95 -1.61
C ASP A 15 -8.18 0.36 -0.35
N GLY A 16 -8.18 1.12 0.74
CA GLY A 16 -8.98 0.84 1.92
C GLY A 16 -10.49 0.92 1.65
N GLU A 17 -11.27 0.43 2.60
CA GLU A 17 -12.75 0.43 2.53
C GLU A 17 -13.38 1.58 3.31
N LEU A 18 -12.66 2.12 4.30
CA LEU A 18 -13.13 3.19 5.16
C LEU A 18 -12.50 4.51 4.72
N SER A 19 -13.28 5.60 4.79
CA SER A 19 -12.71 6.94 4.66
C SER A 19 -11.70 7.21 5.79
N PRO A 20 -10.77 8.16 5.62
CA PRO A 20 -9.82 8.51 6.67
C PRO A 20 -10.49 8.78 8.03
N LYS A 21 -11.58 9.55 8.02
CA LYS A 21 -12.40 9.79 9.22
C LYS A 21 -13.00 8.49 9.80
N ALA A 22 -13.63 7.67 8.96
CA ALA A 22 -14.29 6.45 9.42
C ALA A 22 -13.29 5.44 10.01
N LEU A 23 -12.08 5.38 9.44
CA LEU A 23 -11.00 4.54 9.95
C LEU A 23 -10.55 4.98 11.35
N VAL A 24 -10.38 6.28 11.59
CA VAL A 24 -10.03 6.82 12.92
C VAL A 24 -11.10 6.47 13.95
N VAL A 25 -12.38 6.65 13.62
CA VAL A 25 -13.50 6.27 14.50
C VAL A 25 -13.46 4.77 14.82
N LYS A 26 -13.20 3.93 13.81
CA LYS A 26 -13.08 2.49 13.99
C LYS A 26 -11.89 2.14 14.90
N ALA A 27 -10.73 2.74 14.67
CA ALA A 27 -9.54 2.54 15.49
C ALA A 27 -9.81 2.87 16.96
N LYS A 28 -10.51 3.99 17.24
CA LYS A 28 -10.89 4.36 18.60
C LYS A 28 -11.75 3.29 19.27
N SER A 29 -12.78 2.83 18.56
CA SER A 29 -13.69 1.80 19.06
C SER A 29 -13.00 0.44 19.30
N SER A 30 -11.87 0.21 18.63
CA SER A 30 -11.03 -0.99 18.79
C SER A 30 -9.94 -0.83 19.87
N GLY A 31 -9.86 0.31 20.55
CA GLY A 31 -8.88 0.55 21.61
C GLY A 31 -7.46 0.88 21.10
N ILE A 32 -7.32 1.35 19.86
CA ILE A 32 -6.04 1.81 19.31
C ILE A 32 -5.72 3.21 19.86
N ASP A 33 -4.49 3.38 20.38
CA ASP A 33 -4.00 4.64 20.93
C ASP A 33 -3.17 5.42 19.90
N VAL A 34 -2.42 4.71 19.05
CA VAL A 34 -1.56 5.28 18.01
C VAL A 34 -1.90 4.66 16.66
N LEU A 35 -2.31 5.50 15.70
CA LEU A 35 -2.71 5.09 14.36
C LEU A 35 -1.81 5.76 13.32
N ALA A 36 -1.38 5.02 12.31
CA ALA A 36 -0.76 5.59 11.11
C ALA A 36 -1.61 5.35 9.87
N ILE A 37 -1.81 6.41 9.08
CA ILE A 37 -2.36 6.31 7.72
C ILE A 37 -1.18 6.10 6.78
N THR A 38 -1.20 5.00 6.02
CA THR A 38 -0.10 4.60 5.14
C THR A 38 -0.65 4.19 3.77
N ASP A 39 -1.52 5.03 3.21
CA ASP A 39 -2.12 4.78 1.90
C ASP A 39 -1.06 4.52 0.81
N HIS A 40 -1.40 3.67 -0.16
CA HIS A 40 -0.52 3.35 -1.28
C HIS A 40 -0.20 4.59 -2.11
N ASP A 41 1.07 4.97 -2.13
CA ASP A 41 1.61 6.08 -2.93
C ASP A 41 0.76 7.36 -2.87
N SER A 42 0.17 7.65 -1.71
CA SER A 42 -0.70 8.82 -1.51
C SER A 42 -0.66 9.29 -0.06
N THR A 43 -0.73 10.61 0.13
CA THR A 43 -0.85 11.26 1.43
C THR A 43 -2.19 11.98 1.61
N GLU A 44 -3.10 11.88 0.63
CA GLU A 44 -4.34 12.67 0.58
C GLU A 44 -5.28 12.42 1.77
N GLY A 45 -5.23 11.22 2.36
CA GLY A 45 -6.05 10.85 3.52
C GLY A 45 -5.59 11.45 4.86
N ILE A 46 -4.34 11.94 4.95
CA ILE A 46 -3.71 12.27 6.24
C ILE A 46 -4.40 13.44 6.93
N THR A 47 -4.64 14.55 6.22
CA THR A 47 -5.23 15.76 6.82
C THR A 47 -6.63 15.49 7.40
N GLU A 48 -7.47 14.71 6.70
CA GLU A 48 -8.79 14.34 7.23
C GLU A 48 -8.66 13.44 8.46
N ALA A 49 -7.74 12.47 8.44
CA ALA A 49 -7.50 11.58 9.56
C ALA A 49 -6.98 12.31 10.80
N GLU A 50 -6.02 13.23 10.65
CA GLU A 50 -5.48 14.05 11.75
C GLU A 50 -6.58 14.88 12.43
N ASN A 51 -7.44 15.51 11.62
CA ASN A 51 -8.56 16.30 12.11
C ASN A 51 -9.56 15.47 12.93
N GLU A 52 -9.82 14.23 12.54
CA GLU A 52 -10.68 13.33 13.33
C GLU A 52 -9.94 12.77 14.55
N ALA A 53 -8.65 12.43 14.43
CA ALA A 53 -7.85 11.85 15.51
C ALA A 53 -7.73 12.82 16.70
N SER A 54 -7.59 14.12 16.41
CA SER A 54 -7.65 15.21 17.39
C SER A 54 -8.94 15.17 18.24
N LYS A 55 -10.10 14.92 17.62
CA LYS A 55 -11.40 14.84 18.31
C LYS A 55 -11.55 13.57 19.14
N GLN A 56 -10.96 12.47 18.67
CA GLN A 56 -11.06 11.15 19.29
C GLN A 56 -9.96 10.87 20.33
N ASN A 57 -9.03 11.81 20.51
CA ASN A 57 -7.82 11.66 21.33
C ASN A 57 -7.04 10.38 20.95
N ILE A 58 -6.77 10.23 19.64
CA ILE A 58 -5.85 9.24 19.07
C ILE A 58 -4.59 9.98 18.64
N LYS A 59 -3.41 9.42 18.93
CA LYS A 59 -2.17 9.93 18.37
C LYS A 59 -2.07 9.48 16.92
N MET A 60 -2.15 10.44 16.00
CA MET A 60 -1.94 10.18 14.57
C MET A 60 -0.45 10.24 14.23
N LEU A 61 0.00 9.32 13.37
CA LEU A 61 1.33 9.33 12.77
C LEU A 61 1.18 9.41 11.25
N PRO A 62 1.55 10.52 10.60
CA PRO A 62 1.47 10.63 9.14
C PRO A 62 2.41 9.62 8.49
N GLY A 63 1.92 8.92 7.47
CA GLY A 63 2.68 7.90 6.77
C GLY A 63 2.27 7.74 5.32
N VAL A 64 2.98 6.86 4.61
CA VAL A 64 2.70 6.48 3.23
C VAL A 64 3.29 5.11 2.96
N GLU A 65 2.61 4.24 2.21
CA GLU A 65 3.21 3.00 1.73
C GLU A 65 3.70 3.20 0.29
N LEU A 66 5.02 3.39 0.12
CA LEU A 66 5.63 3.56 -1.19
C LEU A 66 5.77 2.22 -1.90
N SER A 67 5.32 2.17 -3.15
CA SER A 67 5.67 1.10 -4.07
C SER A 67 7.07 1.34 -4.59
N VAL A 68 7.98 0.40 -4.37
CA VAL A 68 9.35 0.50 -4.83
C VAL A 68 9.73 -0.68 -5.70
N THR A 69 10.70 -0.47 -6.58
CA THR A 69 11.38 -1.54 -7.31
C THR A 69 12.78 -1.70 -6.76
N TRP A 70 13.19 -2.95 -6.54
CA TRP A 70 14.58 -3.29 -6.34
C TRP A 70 14.92 -4.45 -7.27
N THR A 71 15.96 -4.26 -8.09
CA THR A 71 16.31 -5.11 -9.22
C THR A 71 15.17 -5.26 -10.24
N ASP A 72 14.36 -6.29 -10.09
CA ASP A 72 13.30 -6.71 -11.02
C ASP A 72 12.01 -7.06 -10.28
N LYS A 73 11.97 -6.81 -8.96
CA LYS A 73 10.87 -7.15 -8.06
C LYS A 73 10.35 -5.90 -7.36
N ASN A 74 9.06 -5.94 -7.05
CA ASN A 74 8.37 -4.83 -6.43
C ASN A 74 8.16 -5.14 -4.95
N PHE A 75 8.50 -4.16 -4.11
CA PHE A 75 8.33 -4.18 -2.66
C PHE A 75 7.51 -2.97 -2.25
N HIS A 76 7.11 -2.96 -0.99
CA HIS A 76 6.49 -1.82 -0.37
C HIS A 76 7.30 -1.39 0.84
N ILE A 77 7.48 -0.09 0.98
CA ILE A 77 8.18 0.53 2.11
C ILE A 77 7.23 1.52 2.74
N VAL A 78 6.90 1.28 4.01
CA VAL A 78 6.15 2.22 4.82
C VAL A 78 7.08 3.34 5.28
N GLY A 79 6.70 4.57 4.98
CA GLY A 79 7.23 5.78 5.60
C GLY A 79 6.39 6.13 6.82
N LEU A 80 7.01 6.26 8.00
CA LEU A 80 6.33 6.71 9.21
C LEU A 80 6.91 8.05 9.70
N GLY A 81 6.04 8.96 10.13
CA GLY A 81 6.44 10.28 10.64
C GLY A 81 6.93 11.23 9.54
N ILE A 82 6.42 11.08 8.32
CA ILE A 82 6.78 11.95 7.20
C ILE A 82 6.10 13.33 7.33
N ASP A 83 6.71 14.35 6.74
CA ASP A 83 6.06 15.60 6.36
C ASP A 83 5.29 15.38 5.04
N PRO A 84 3.95 15.32 5.08
CA PRO A 84 3.16 15.10 3.87
C PRO A 84 3.23 16.29 2.90
N ALA A 85 3.65 17.48 3.34
CA ALA A 85 3.83 18.64 2.46
C ALA A 85 5.21 18.69 1.79
N ASN A 86 6.08 17.70 2.03
CA ASN A 86 7.41 17.67 1.43
C ASN A 86 7.34 17.64 -0.10
N ARG A 87 7.83 18.70 -0.74
CA ARG A 87 7.69 18.90 -2.20
C ARG A 87 8.32 17.80 -3.05
N LYS A 88 9.43 17.20 -2.61
CA LYS A 88 10.09 16.13 -3.38
C LYS A 88 9.30 14.84 -3.32
N LEU A 89 8.79 14.50 -2.13
CA LEU A 89 7.89 13.37 -1.95
C LEU A 89 6.64 13.55 -2.81
N GLN A 90 5.97 14.70 -2.72
CA GLN A 90 4.76 15.00 -3.50
C GLN A 90 4.99 14.91 -5.01
N ALA A 91 6.13 15.40 -5.52
CA ALA A 91 6.47 15.27 -6.93
C ALA A 91 6.61 13.79 -7.35
N SER A 92 7.28 12.97 -6.54
CA SER A 92 7.45 11.54 -6.82
C SER A 92 6.14 10.75 -6.71
N LEU A 93 5.27 11.10 -5.77
CA LEU A 93 3.93 10.50 -5.64
C LEU A 93 3.08 10.79 -6.88
N LYS A 94 3.13 12.02 -7.39
CA LYS A 94 2.45 12.40 -8.63
C LYS A 94 2.94 11.61 -9.84
N GLU A 95 4.25 11.47 -10.01
CA GLU A 95 4.83 10.62 -11.07
C GLU A 95 4.34 9.16 -10.95
N THR A 96 4.26 8.67 -9.71
CA THR A 96 3.79 7.30 -9.42
C THR A 96 2.30 7.14 -9.73
N GLU A 97 1.47 8.15 -9.46
CA GLU A 97 0.05 8.17 -9.81
C GLU A 97 -0.15 8.07 -11.33
N GLU A 98 0.60 8.85 -12.13
CA GLU A 98 0.55 8.79 -13.59
C GLU A 98 0.92 7.39 -14.12
N LEU A 99 1.97 6.77 -13.55
CA LEU A 99 2.37 5.40 -13.87
C LEU A 99 1.29 4.37 -13.49
N ARG A 100 0.64 4.55 -12.34
CA ARG A 100 -0.46 3.68 -11.88
C ARG A 100 -1.65 3.74 -12.82
N GLU A 101 -2.00 4.92 -13.30
CA GLU A 101 -3.10 5.13 -14.24
C GLU A 101 -2.82 4.44 -15.59
N GLN A 102 -1.62 4.64 -16.16
CA GLN A 102 -1.20 3.94 -17.38
C GLN A 102 -1.21 2.42 -17.20
N ARG A 103 -0.70 1.94 -16.06
CA ARG A 103 -0.72 0.52 -15.73
C ARG A 103 -2.15 -0.01 -15.63
N ALA A 104 -3.06 0.71 -14.98
CA ALA A 104 -4.44 0.30 -14.80
C ALA A 104 -5.19 0.15 -16.13
N ILE A 105 -5.00 1.08 -17.07
CA ILE A 105 -5.55 0.97 -18.43
C ILE A 105 -5.09 -0.35 -19.08
N ASN A 106 -3.82 -0.70 -18.93
CA ASN A 106 -3.26 -1.94 -19.47
C ASN A 106 -3.77 -3.20 -18.74
N ILE A 107 -3.99 -3.13 -17.43
CA ILE A 107 -4.64 -4.22 -16.66
C ILE A 107 -6.05 -4.44 -17.22
N GLY A 108 -6.83 -3.38 -17.38
CA GLY A 108 -8.19 -3.43 -17.94
C GLY A 108 -8.22 -4.11 -19.31
N LYS A 109 -7.37 -3.66 -20.25
CA LYS A 109 -7.24 -4.29 -21.58
C LYS A 109 -6.91 -5.78 -21.53
N LYS A 110 -6.10 -6.21 -20.56
CA LYS A 110 -5.76 -7.64 -20.40
C LYS A 110 -6.91 -8.46 -19.82
N LEU A 111 -7.68 -7.88 -18.91
CA LEU A 111 -8.84 -8.53 -18.30
C LEU A 111 -10.03 -8.61 -19.28
N GLU A 112 -10.22 -7.61 -20.14
CA GLU A 112 -11.26 -7.65 -21.17
C GLU A 112 -11.07 -8.81 -22.16
N LYS A 113 -9.82 -9.19 -22.46
CA LYS A 113 -9.50 -10.34 -23.31
C LYS A 113 -9.99 -11.69 -22.76
N ILE A 114 -10.27 -11.75 -21.46
CA ILE A 114 -10.80 -12.96 -20.81
C ILE A 114 -12.27 -12.78 -20.38
N GLY A 115 -12.94 -11.74 -20.87
CA GLY A 115 -14.37 -11.52 -20.66
C GLY A 115 -14.75 -10.63 -19.48
N VAL A 116 -13.80 -10.03 -18.75
CA VAL A 116 -14.11 -9.07 -17.69
C VAL A 116 -14.48 -7.74 -18.33
N THR A 117 -15.77 -7.42 -18.39
CA THR A 117 -16.27 -6.28 -19.15
C THR A 117 -15.93 -4.97 -18.47
N LYS A 118 -15.48 -3.95 -19.23
CA LYS A 118 -15.21 -2.59 -18.75
C LYS A 118 -14.29 -2.54 -17.51
N ALA A 119 -13.37 -3.49 -17.39
CA ALA A 119 -12.62 -3.74 -16.16
C ALA A 119 -11.91 -2.49 -15.60
N TYR A 120 -11.31 -1.68 -16.47
CA TYR A 120 -10.66 -0.43 -16.06
C TYR A 120 -11.67 0.60 -15.53
N TYR A 121 -12.78 0.82 -16.22
CA TYR A 121 -13.78 1.82 -15.83
C TYR A 121 -14.47 1.47 -14.51
N GLU A 122 -14.79 0.19 -14.28
CA GLU A 122 -15.36 -0.25 -13.01
C GLU A 122 -14.35 -0.11 -11.86
N ALA A 123 -13.08 -0.50 -12.07
CA ALA A 123 -12.05 -0.33 -11.06
C ALA A 123 -11.80 1.14 -10.75
N ARG A 124 -11.78 2.00 -11.78
CA ARG A 124 -11.61 3.46 -11.66
C ARG A 124 -12.78 4.09 -10.91
N ALA A 125 -14.01 3.63 -11.16
CA ALA A 125 -15.20 4.09 -10.44
C ALA A 125 -15.16 3.73 -8.96
N LEU A 126 -14.70 2.52 -8.60
CA LEU A 126 -14.53 2.10 -7.20
C LEU A 126 -13.50 2.97 -6.46
N ALA A 127 -12.39 3.30 -7.13
CA ALA A 127 -11.34 4.14 -6.55
C ALA A 127 -11.69 5.64 -6.57
N GLY A 128 -12.69 6.05 -7.35
CA GLY A 128 -13.03 7.47 -7.54
C GLY A 128 -11.83 8.27 -8.05
N ALA A 129 -11.59 9.43 -7.41
CA ALA A 129 -10.45 10.31 -7.72
C ALA A 129 -9.14 9.88 -7.02
N ASN A 130 -9.15 8.81 -6.23
CA ASN A 130 -8.02 8.42 -5.38
C ASN A 130 -7.07 7.43 -6.07
N THR A 131 -6.05 6.92 -5.37
CA THR A 131 -5.07 6.00 -5.99
C THR A 131 -5.71 4.70 -6.46
N LEU A 132 -5.56 4.39 -7.76
CA LEU A 132 -5.99 3.11 -8.31
C LEU A 132 -4.95 2.02 -8.06
N THR A 133 -5.43 0.87 -7.59
CA THR A 133 -4.60 -0.28 -7.23
C THR A 133 -5.18 -1.57 -7.81
N ARG A 134 -4.42 -2.68 -7.68
CA ARG A 134 -4.91 -4.01 -8.07
C ARG A 134 -6.10 -4.47 -7.22
N SER A 135 -6.23 -3.99 -6.00
CA SER A 135 -7.33 -4.36 -5.10
C SER A 135 -8.69 -3.92 -5.66
N HIS A 136 -8.74 -2.80 -6.38
CA HIS A 136 -9.95 -2.36 -7.10
C HIS A 136 -10.33 -3.32 -8.23
N PHE A 137 -9.35 -3.76 -9.03
CA PHE A 137 -9.59 -4.81 -10.03
C PHE A 137 -10.00 -6.14 -9.42
N ALA A 138 -9.49 -6.46 -8.21
CA ALA A 138 -9.92 -7.65 -7.49
C ALA A 138 -11.40 -7.58 -7.12
N ARG A 139 -11.87 -6.43 -6.62
CA ARG A 139 -13.30 -6.19 -6.37
C ARG A 139 -14.14 -6.33 -7.64
N VAL A 140 -13.68 -5.82 -8.79
CA VAL A 140 -14.36 -6.00 -10.09
C VAL A 140 -14.45 -7.47 -10.48
N LEU A 141 -13.35 -8.23 -10.36
CA LEU A 141 -13.33 -9.66 -10.67
C LEU A 141 -14.31 -10.46 -9.81
N ILE A 142 -14.40 -10.13 -8.51
CA ILE A 142 -15.35 -10.76 -7.60
C ILE A 142 -16.79 -10.39 -7.97
N HIS A 143 -17.05 -9.10 -8.18
CA HIS A 143 -18.37 -8.58 -8.54
C HIS A 143 -18.91 -9.19 -9.84
N GLN A 144 -18.05 -9.41 -10.83
CA GLN A 144 -18.42 -10.04 -12.11
C GLN A 144 -18.38 -11.59 -12.07
N GLY A 145 -18.13 -12.20 -10.90
CA GLY A 145 -18.20 -13.66 -10.71
C GLY A 145 -17.00 -14.46 -11.20
N PHE A 146 -15.85 -13.83 -11.44
CA PHE A 146 -14.61 -14.52 -11.85
C PHE A 146 -13.86 -15.17 -10.68
N ALA A 147 -14.14 -14.75 -9.45
CA ALA A 147 -13.58 -15.28 -8.22
C ALA A 147 -14.53 -15.06 -7.04
N ALA A 148 -14.49 -15.93 -6.03
CA ALA A 148 -15.31 -15.83 -4.82
C ALA A 148 -14.77 -14.78 -3.83
N ASP A 149 -13.44 -14.63 -3.76
CA ASP A 149 -12.78 -13.74 -2.80
C ASP A 149 -11.43 -13.22 -3.31
N SER A 150 -10.83 -12.29 -2.56
CA SER A 150 -9.55 -11.68 -2.90
C SER A 150 -8.40 -12.69 -2.95
N ARG A 151 -8.44 -13.75 -2.13
CA ARG A 151 -7.40 -14.79 -2.14
C ARG A 151 -7.43 -15.56 -3.46
N GLU A 152 -8.62 -15.93 -3.93
CA GLU A 152 -8.81 -16.58 -5.22
C GLU A 152 -8.40 -15.66 -6.37
N VAL A 153 -8.74 -14.36 -6.30
CA VAL A 153 -8.28 -13.38 -7.30
C VAL A 153 -6.76 -13.41 -7.42
N PHE A 154 -6.01 -13.21 -6.33
CA PHE A 154 -4.55 -13.12 -6.41
C PHE A 154 -3.86 -14.47 -6.65
N LYS A 155 -4.60 -15.59 -6.59
CA LYS A 155 -4.13 -16.91 -7.05
C LYS A 155 -4.27 -17.06 -8.57
N LYS A 156 -5.34 -16.52 -9.16
CA LYS A 156 -5.73 -16.77 -10.57
C LYS A 156 -5.45 -15.61 -11.52
N TYR A 157 -5.38 -14.39 -11.03
CA TYR A 157 -5.35 -13.13 -11.79
C TYR A 157 -4.39 -12.12 -11.15
N LEU A 158 -4.05 -11.05 -11.88
CA LEU A 158 -3.33 -9.85 -11.39
C LEU A 158 -1.90 -10.07 -10.85
N VAL A 159 -1.41 -11.31 -10.85
CA VAL A 159 -0.06 -11.71 -10.40
C VAL A 159 0.77 -12.25 -11.55
N HIS A 160 2.08 -12.38 -11.36
CA HIS A 160 3.01 -12.76 -12.42
C HIS A 160 2.55 -14.02 -13.19
N ASN A 161 2.61 -13.97 -14.52
CA ASN A 161 2.13 -15.00 -15.45
C ASN A 161 0.63 -15.33 -15.39
N LYS A 162 -0.20 -14.47 -14.78
CA LYS A 162 -1.67 -14.60 -14.77
C LYS A 162 -2.36 -13.48 -15.55
N PRO A 163 -3.62 -13.66 -15.99
CA PRO A 163 -4.36 -12.62 -16.70
C PRO A 163 -4.47 -11.34 -15.87
N GLY A 164 -4.48 -10.19 -16.56
CA GLY A 164 -4.49 -8.88 -15.91
C GLY A 164 -3.14 -8.45 -15.31
N PHE A 165 -2.11 -9.30 -15.27
CA PHE A 165 -0.79 -8.87 -14.80
C PHE A 165 -0.10 -7.93 -15.79
N VAL A 166 0.31 -6.76 -15.29
CA VAL A 166 1.15 -5.80 -16.02
C VAL A 166 2.41 -5.57 -15.17
N LYS A 167 3.58 -5.85 -15.77
CA LYS A 167 4.88 -5.55 -15.18
C LYS A 167 5.05 -4.04 -15.15
N THR A 168 5.52 -3.52 -14.03
CA THR A 168 5.72 -2.10 -13.79
C THR A 168 6.92 -1.94 -12.89
N SER A 169 7.80 -1.01 -13.24
CA SER A 169 8.86 -0.51 -12.37
C SER A 169 8.35 0.76 -11.72
N TRP A 170 8.45 0.81 -10.40
CA TRP A 170 8.15 1.96 -9.56
C TRP A 170 9.45 2.75 -9.30
N VAL A 171 9.41 3.70 -8.36
CA VAL A 171 10.63 4.36 -7.88
C VAL A 171 11.63 3.31 -7.37
N GLU A 172 12.92 3.50 -7.67
CA GLU A 172 13.98 2.64 -7.17
C GLU A 172 14.04 2.71 -5.63
N MET A 173 14.29 1.57 -4.98
CA MET A 173 14.26 1.43 -3.52
C MET A 173 15.11 2.48 -2.80
N GLU A 174 16.35 2.67 -3.25
CA GLU A 174 17.30 3.64 -2.70
C GLU A 174 16.73 5.06 -2.77
N SER A 175 16.12 5.42 -3.90
CA SER A 175 15.48 6.72 -4.10
C SER A 175 14.23 6.88 -3.25
N GLY A 176 13.39 5.83 -3.15
CA GLY A 176 12.20 5.81 -2.28
C GLY A 176 12.54 6.02 -0.81
N ILE A 177 13.54 5.29 -0.29
CA ILE A 177 14.02 5.46 1.09
C ILE A 177 14.56 6.88 1.30
N LYS A 178 15.30 7.41 0.33
CA LYS A 178 15.79 8.79 0.40
C LYS A 178 14.64 9.80 0.46
N LEU A 179 13.58 9.61 -0.33
CA LEU A 179 12.40 10.50 -0.30
C LEU A 179 11.73 10.51 1.07
N LEU A 180 11.55 9.34 1.69
CA LEU A 180 10.97 9.22 3.02
C LEU A 180 11.82 9.95 4.08
N LYS A 181 13.15 9.79 4.01
CA LYS A 181 14.09 10.48 4.91
C LYS A 181 14.15 11.98 4.69
N ASP A 182 14.18 12.43 3.43
CA ASP A 182 14.13 13.86 3.08
C ASP A 182 12.81 14.50 3.54
N ALA A 183 11.74 13.72 3.68
CA ALA A 183 10.47 14.11 4.27
C ALA A 183 10.45 14.00 5.82
N GLY A 184 11.57 13.65 6.47
CA GLY A 184 11.68 13.56 7.93
C GLY A 184 11.17 12.24 8.53
N GLY A 185 10.69 11.30 7.70
CA GLY A 185 10.17 10.03 8.16
C GLY A 185 11.21 8.90 8.20
N GLU A 186 10.78 7.79 8.77
CA GLU A 186 11.53 6.53 8.86
C GLU A 186 11.03 5.53 7.83
N ALA A 187 11.93 4.74 7.25
CA ALA A 187 11.60 3.73 6.24
C ALA A 187 11.57 2.31 6.85
N ILE A 188 10.41 1.66 6.74
CA ILE A 188 10.10 0.35 7.30
C ILE A 188 9.70 -0.59 6.15
N LEU A 189 10.30 -1.78 6.09
CA LEU A 189 9.88 -2.80 5.12
C LEU A 189 8.51 -3.37 5.50
N ALA A 190 7.55 -3.23 4.59
CA ALA A 190 6.21 -3.75 4.77
C ALA A 190 6.13 -5.26 4.53
N HIS A 191 5.30 -5.94 5.33
CA HIS A 191 4.84 -7.33 5.16
C HIS A 191 5.81 -8.28 4.42
N PRO A 192 7.06 -8.44 4.92
CA PRO A 192 8.15 -9.14 4.22
C PRO A 192 7.81 -10.60 3.86
N LEU A 193 6.96 -11.26 4.65
CA LEU A 193 6.57 -12.66 4.46
C LEU A 193 5.54 -12.85 3.34
N ARG A 194 4.92 -11.77 2.83
CA ARG A 194 3.99 -11.84 1.69
C ARG A 194 4.70 -11.94 0.34
N TYR A 195 6.00 -11.66 0.28
CA TYR A 195 6.76 -11.75 -0.94
C TYR A 195 7.07 -13.22 -1.27
N ASN A 196 6.71 -13.66 -2.47
CA ASN A 196 7.05 -15.01 -2.96
C ASN A 196 8.53 -15.06 -3.41
N ILE A 197 9.45 -15.04 -2.45
CA ILE A 197 10.91 -15.02 -2.63
C ILE A 197 11.57 -16.00 -1.66
N THR A 198 12.77 -16.47 -2.02
CA THR A 198 13.54 -17.36 -1.14
C THR A 198 14.13 -16.59 0.04
N ALA A 199 14.44 -17.29 1.14
CA ALA A 199 15.12 -16.69 2.29
C ALA A 199 16.48 -16.06 1.92
N SER A 200 17.22 -16.66 0.98
CA SER A 200 18.47 -16.09 0.48
C SER A 200 18.26 -14.77 -0.27
N TRP A 201 17.19 -14.66 -1.04
CA TRP A 201 16.85 -13.44 -1.77
C TRP A 201 16.36 -12.37 -0.80
N LEU A 202 15.51 -12.72 0.16
CA LEU A 202 15.06 -11.81 1.21
C LEU A 202 16.25 -11.26 2.01
N ARG A 203 17.23 -12.08 2.39
CA ARG A 203 18.45 -11.60 3.06
C ARG A 203 19.21 -10.59 2.22
N ARG A 204 19.36 -10.83 0.91
CA ARG A 204 20.01 -9.87 0.00
C ARG A 204 19.27 -8.54 -0.05
N PHE A 205 17.94 -8.60 -0.17
CA PHE A 205 17.10 -7.42 -0.16
C PHE A 205 17.22 -6.66 1.18
N LEU A 206 17.16 -7.36 2.32
CA LEU A 206 17.31 -6.75 3.64
C LEU A 206 18.66 -6.10 3.86
N THR A 207 19.75 -6.70 3.36
CA THR A 207 21.08 -6.08 3.37
C THR A 207 21.06 -4.76 2.59
N ALA A 208 20.57 -4.78 1.35
CA ALA A 208 20.50 -3.58 0.53
C ALA A 208 19.58 -2.51 1.14
N PHE A 209 18.39 -2.90 1.61
CA PHE A 209 17.44 -2.02 2.30
C PHE A 209 18.08 -1.32 3.50
N LYS A 210 18.83 -2.06 4.33
CA LYS A 210 19.57 -1.50 5.46
C LYS A 210 20.68 -0.56 5.02
N GLU A 211 21.45 -0.90 3.98
CA GLU A 211 22.52 -0.07 3.43
C GLU A 211 21.99 1.24 2.82
N SER A 212 20.82 1.20 2.19
CA SER A 212 20.08 2.39 1.75
C SER A 212 19.49 3.20 2.92
N GLY A 213 19.49 2.60 4.11
CA GLY A 213 19.16 3.24 5.36
C GLY A 213 17.72 3.05 5.82
N GLY A 214 17.04 2.01 5.34
CA GLY A 214 15.85 1.47 6.01
C GLY A 214 16.19 0.96 7.41
N ILE A 215 15.27 1.15 8.37
CA ILE A 215 15.55 0.97 9.79
C ILE A 215 14.67 -0.06 10.49
N GLY A 216 13.58 -0.49 9.85
CA GLY A 216 12.59 -1.38 10.44
C GLY A 216 12.01 -2.37 9.46
N ILE A 217 11.33 -3.38 10.01
CA ILE A 217 10.61 -4.40 9.26
C ILE A 217 9.34 -4.74 10.03
N GLU A 218 8.24 -4.95 9.30
CA GLU A 218 7.03 -5.47 9.90
C GLU A 218 7.17 -6.94 10.26
N VAL A 219 6.80 -7.29 11.48
CA VAL A 219 6.74 -8.66 11.98
C VAL A 219 5.29 -9.07 12.23
N VAL A 220 4.55 -8.23 12.94
CA VAL A 220 3.12 -8.41 13.18
C VAL A 220 2.34 -7.67 12.09
N THR A 221 1.60 -8.42 11.29
CA THR A 221 0.71 -7.92 10.23
C THR A 221 -0.68 -8.54 10.40
N GLY A 222 -1.71 -7.96 9.80
CA GLY A 222 -3.08 -8.50 9.87
C GLY A 222 -3.25 -9.92 9.29
N SER A 223 -2.23 -10.46 8.61
CA SER A 223 -2.20 -11.85 8.12
C SER A 223 -1.18 -12.74 8.83
N SER A 224 -0.44 -12.22 9.81
CA SER A 224 0.61 -12.99 10.47
C SER A 224 0.00 -14.11 11.32
N ASN A 225 0.65 -15.28 11.34
CA ASN A 225 0.32 -16.36 12.27
C ASN A 225 1.37 -16.47 13.39
N ALA A 226 1.07 -17.26 14.44
CA ALA A 226 1.93 -17.36 15.62
C ALA A 226 3.34 -17.92 15.30
N ASP A 227 3.47 -18.80 14.31
CA ASP A 227 4.75 -19.39 13.92
C ASP A 227 5.62 -18.41 13.11
N GLU A 228 5.02 -17.35 12.56
CA GLU A 228 5.74 -16.27 11.86
C GLU A 228 6.24 -15.17 12.81
N ILE A 229 5.67 -15.08 14.01
CA ILE A 229 5.97 -14.04 15.00
C ILE A 229 7.00 -14.54 16.04
N ASN A 230 6.97 -15.83 16.38
CA ASN A 230 7.83 -16.46 17.39
C ASN A 230 9.11 -17.06 16.79
#